data_AF-A0ABD2PRH2-F1
#
_entry.id   AF-A0ABD2PRH2-F1
#
_cell.length_a   1.000
_cell.length_b   1.000
_cell.length_c   1.000
_cell.angle_alpha   90.00
_cell.angle_beta   90.00
_cell.angle_gamma   90.00
#
_symmetry.space_group_name_H-M   'P 1'
#
loop_
_entity.id
_entity.type
_entity.pdbx_description
1 polymer ?
#
loop_
_entity_poly.entity_id
_entity_poly.type
_entity_poly.pdbx_seq_one_letter_code
_entity_poly.pdbx_strand_id
1 'polypeptide(L)'
;HGTACAGLIAAAAGNSFCIVGAAPLAKLGIVKMIGYPITISQEAEALMAFLSQGVHVYSNSWGPSDDGTTTGGPSPLATQAIKYGTTS
;
A
#
# COMPACT_ATOMS: atom_id res chain seq x y z
N HIS A 1 11.16 1.19 -5.22
CA HIS A 1 10.14 2.06 -4.59
C HIS A 1 9.70 1.53 -3.22
N GLY A 2 8.93 0.44 -3.16
CA GLY A 2 8.33 -0.08 -1.91
C GLY A 2 9.29 -0.29 -0.73
N THR A 3 10.50 -0.79 -0.95
CA THR A 3 11.51 -0.96 0.12
C THR A 3 11.91 0.35 0.80
N ALA A 4 12.05 1.44 0.02
CA ALA A 4 12.37 2.74 0.58
C ALA A 4 11.20 3.28 1.43
N CYS A 5 9.95 3.17 0.93
CA CYS A 5 8.76 3.54 1.69
C CYS A 5 8.60 2.71 2.98
N ALA A 6 8.84 1.40 2.91
CA ALA A 6 8.84 0.51 4.08
C ALA A 6 9.86 0.96 5.13
N GLY A 7 11.06 1.39 4.69
CA GLY A 7 12.08 1.95 5.56
C GLY A 7 11.63 3.22 6.28
N LEU A 8 10.99 4.16 5.57
CA LEU A 8 10.44 5.38 6.19
C LEU A 8 9.39 5.06 7.27
N ILE A 9 8.61 3.99 7.08
CA ILE A 9 7.56 3.60 8.02
C ILE A 9 8.14 2.83 9.22
N ALA A 10 8.89 1.75 9.00
CA ALA A 10 9.25 0.81 10.06
C ALA A 10 10.69 0.28 9.97
N ALA A 11 11.66 1.07 9.47
CA ALA A 11 13.06 0.71 9.64
C ALA A 11 13.40 0.54 11.13
N ALA A 12 14.11 -0.54 11.45
CA ALA A 12 14.38 -0.94 12.82
C ALA A 12 15.23 0.10 13.57
N ALA A 13 14.91 0.30 14.85
CA ALA A 13 15.68 1.17 15.73
C ALA A 13 16.82 0.40 16.43
N GLY A 14 17.94 1.08 16.70
CA GLY A 14 18.98 0.58 17.60
C GLY A 14 19.83 -0.58 17.07
N ASN A 15 19.84 -0.84 15.75
CA ASN A 15 20.65 -1.90 15.12
C ASN A 15 21.93 -1.38 14.43
N SER A 16 22.24 -0.09 14.57
CA SER A 16 23.38 0.59 13.93
C SER A 16 23.38 0.51 12.39
N PHE A 17 22.22 0.34 11.75
CA PHE A 17 22.09 0.22 10.30
C PHE A 17 21.04 1.20 9.75
N CYS A 18 21.44 2.00 8.76
CA CYS A 18 20.58 2.97 8.06
C CYS A 18 19.85 3.94 9.00
N ILE A 19 18.57 4.19 8.73
CA ILE A 19 17.69 5.15 9.44
C ILE A 19 16.75 4.42 10.40
N VAL A 20 16.03 5.18 11.22
CA VAL A 20 14.91 4.68 12.03
C VAL A 20 13.58 5.10 11.39
N GLY A 21 12.62 4.18 11.27
CA GLY A 21 11.30 4.47 10.73
C GLY A 21 10.44 5.30 11.69
N ALA A 22 9.37 5.90 11.18
CA ALA A 22 8.42 6.68 12.00
C ALA A 22 7.70 5.82 13.07
N ALA A 23 7.48 4.54 12.78
CA ALA A 23 6.89 3.53 13.66
C ALA A 23 7.73 2.24 13.61
N PRO A 24 8.92 2.23 14.24
CA PRO A 24 9.91 1.15 14.10
C PRO A 24 9.47 -0.20 14.69
N LEU A 25 8.38 -0.20 15.48
CA LEU A 25 7.77 -1.40 16.05
C LEU A 25 6.52 -1.87 15.27
N ALA A 26 6.12 -1.16 14.22
CA ALA A 26 5.00 -1.55 13.39
C ALA A 26 5.36 -2.80 12.56
N LYS A 27 4.37 -3.66 12.31
CA LYS A 27 4.49 -4.78 11.38
C LYS A 27 4.11 -4.32 9.98
N LEU A 28 4.84 -4.78 8.97
CA LEU A 28 4.57 -4.47 7.56
C LEU A 28 4.03 -5.70 6.83
N GLY A 29 2.87 -5.55 6.17
CA GLY A 29 2.41 -6.43 5.10
C GLY A 29 2.76 -5.80 3.76
N ILE A 30 3.28 -6.59 2.81
CA ILE A 30 3.78 -6.09 1.53
C ILE A 30 3.01 -6.75 0.38
N VAL A 31 2.38 -5.95 -0.47
CA VAL A 31 1.79 -6.40 -1.74
C VAL A 31 2.57 -5.78 -2.89
N LYS A 32 3.03 -6.61 -3.84
CA LYS A 32 3.75 -6.14 -5.03
C LYS A 32 2.78 -5.90 -6.19
N MET A 33 2.47 -4.63 -6.44
CA MET A 33 1.50 -4.20 -7.46
C MET A 33 2.13 -3.50 -8.67
N ILE A 34 3.42 -3.15 -8.61
CA ILE A 34 4.11 -2.34 -9.63
C ILE A 34 5.19 -3.19 -10.30
N GLY A 35 5.31 -3.05 -11.62
CA GLY A 35 6.35 -3.69 -12.44
C GLY A 35 5.82 -4.69 -13.48
N TYR A 36 4.53 -5.00 -13.45
CA TYR A 36 3.84 -5.83 -14.44
C TYR A 36 2.40 -5.33 -14.62
N PRO A 37 1.73 -5.61 -15.75
CA PRO A 37 0.30 -5.37 -15.90
C PRO A 37 -0.46 -6.12 -14.81
N ILE A 38 -1.29 -5.39 -14.08
CA ILE A 38 -2.21 -5.93 -13.07
C ILE A 38 -3.64 -5.83 -13.58
N THR A 39 -4.48 -6.80 -13.23
CA THR A 39 -5.90 -6.78 -13.55
C THR A 39 -6.68 -5.97 -12.51
N ILE A 40 -7.89 -5.55 -12.87
CA ILE A 40 -8.84 -4.91 -11.96
C ILE A 40 -9.12 -5.78 -10.72
N SER A 41 -9.19 -7.10 -10.87
CA SER A 41 -9.39 -8.02 -9.75
C SER A 41 -8.19 -8.05 -8.81
N GLN A 42 -6.97 -8.07 -9.35
CA GLN A 42 -5.74 -8.04 -8.56
C GLN A 42 -5.61 -6.74 -7.75
N GLU A 43 -6.07 -5.61 -8.30
CA GLU A 43 -6.14 -4.34 -7.56
C GLU A 43 -7.01 -4.47 -6.30
N ALA A 44 -8.22 -5.00 -6.44
CA ALA A 44 -9.14 -5.18 -5.32
C ALA A 44 -8.64 -6.24 -4.33
N GLU A 45 -8.10 -7.36 -4.81
CA GLU A 45 -7.52 -8.42 -3.98
C GLU A 45 -6.36 -7.89 -3.13
N ALA A 46 -5.50 -7.03 -3.69
CA ALA A 46 -4.40 -6.40 -2.97
C ALA A 46 -4.88 -5.54 -1.79
N LEU A 47 -5.98 -4.79 -1.98
CA LEU A 47 -6.60 -3.96 -0.94
C LEU A 47 -7.32 -4.78 0.13
N MET A 48 -7.66 -6.04 -0.17
CA MET A 48 -8.34 -6.94 0.75
C MET A 48 -7.38 -7.92 1.45
N ALA A 49 -6.19 -8.15 0.90
CA ALA A 49 -5.26 -9.21 1.29
C ALA A 49 -4.95 -9.28 2.79
N PHE A 50 -4.81 -8.11 3.43
CA PHE A 50 -4.45 -8.00 4.84
C PHE A 50 -5.59 -7.46 5.72
N LEU A 51 -6.76 -7.22 5.15
CA LEU A 51 -7.86 -6.61 5.87
C LEU A 51 -8.36 -7.51 7.01
N SER A 52 -8.55 -8.81 6.73
CA SER A 52 -8.89 -9.82 7.75
C SER A 52 -7.75 -10.10 8.74
N GLN A 53 -6.54 -9.65 8.46
CA GLN A 53 -5.35 -9.86 9.30
C GLN A 53 -5.09 -8.67 10.24
N GLY A 54 -5.98 -7.68 10.27
CA GLY A 54 -5.88 -6.52 11.16
C GLY A 54 -4.89 -5.46 10.67
N VAL A 55 -4.81 -5.25 9.35
CA VAL A 55 -4.10 -4.07 8.82
C VAL A 55 -4.84 -2.79 9.19
N HIS A 56 -4.10 -1.80 9.69
CA HIS A 56 -4.68 -0.53 10.15
C HIS A 56 -4.44 0.60 9.16
N VAL A 57 -3.36 0.53 8.37
CA VAL A 57 -2.93 1.59 7.45
C VAL A 57 -2.43 0.97 6.15
N TYR A 58 -2.93 1.47 5.03
CA TYR A 58 -2.39 1.19 3.70
C TYR A 58 -1.61 2.40 3.20
N SER A 59 -0.39 2.18 2.69
CA SER A 59 0.45 3.21 2.09
C SER A 59 0.67 2.90 0.61
N ASN A 60 0.02 3.68 -0.26
CA ASN A 60 0.05 3.51 -1.70
C ASN A 60 0.56 4.79 -2.37
N SER A 61 1.51 4.63 -3.28
CA SER A 61 2.20 5.72 -4.00
C SER A 61 2.24 5.40 -5.50
N TRP A 62 1.10 4.96 -6.00
CA TRP A 62 0.84 4.59 -7.38
C TRP A 62 -0.57 5.03 -7.76
N GLY A 63 -0.83 5.18 -9.06
CA GLY A 63 -2.09 5.68 -9.58
C GLY A 63 -1.99 5.95 -11.08
N PRO A 64 -2.96 6.68 -11.65
CA PRO A 64 -2.88 7.21 -13.01
C PRO A 64 -1.65 8.09 -13.22
N SER A 65 -1.28 8.35 -14.47
CA SER A 65 -0.16 9.22 -14.81
C SER A 65 -0.34 10.65 -14.30
N ASP A 66 0.68 11.21 -13.64
CA ASP A 66 0.71 12.60 -13.16
C ASP A 66 1.09 13.61 -14.27
N ASP A 67 0.53 13.47 -15.48
CA ASP A 67 0.89 14.28 -16.66
C ASP A 67 0.03 15.56 -16.83
N GLY A 68 -0.90 15.80 -15.91
CA GLY A 68 -1.82 16.94 -15.94
C GLY A 68 -2.97 16.81 -16.94
N THR A 69 -3.07 15.69 -17.66
CA THR A 69 -4.11 15.41 -18.67
C THR A 69 -4.89 14.12 -18.39
N THR A 70 -4.24 13.15 -17.73
CA THR A 70 -4.84 11.87 -17.36
C THR A 70 -5.76 12.05 -16.16
N THR A 71 -7.05 11.72 -16.34
CA THR A 71 -8.00 11.59 -15.24
C THR A 71 -8.30 10.11 -15.02
N GLY A 72 -8.07 9.62 -13.80
CA GLY A 72 -8.35 8.23 -13.46
C GLY A 72 -8.59 8.07 -11.96
N GLY A 73 -9.14 6.92 -11.56
CA GLY A 73 -9.42 6.59 -10.18
C GLY A 73 -9.47 5.09 -9.97
N PRO A 74 -9.71 4.63 -8.73
CA PRO A 74 -9.82 3.22 -8.44
C PRO A 74 -10.96 2.59 -9.26
N SER A 75 -10.74 1.35 -9.70
CA SER A 75 -11.80 0.56 -10.33
C SER A 75 -13.03 0.39 -9.43
N PRO A 76 -14.20 -0.01 -9.94
CA PRO A 76 -15.38 -0.28 -9.10
C PRO A 76 -15.11 -1.31 -8.00
N LEU A 77 -14.33 -2.36 -8.30
CA LEU A 77 -13.94 -3.37 -7.29
C LEU A 77 -13.00 -2.79 -6.24
N ALA A 78 -11.98 -2.02 -6.64
CA ALA A 78 -11.08 -1.37 -5.70
C ALA A 78 -11.82 -0.35 -4.82
N THR A 79 -12.76 0.40 -5.40
CA THR A 79 -13.64 1.32 -4.67
C THR A 79 -14.47 0.60 -3.61
N GLN A 80 -15.01 -0.57 -3.94
CA GLN A 80 -15.75 -1.39 -2.98
C GLN A 80 -14.85 -1.93 -1.87
N ALA A 81 -13.64 -2.39 -2.19
CA ALA A 81 -12.65 -2.83 -1.21
C ALA A 81 -12.26 -1.72 -0.24
N ILE A 82 -12.01 -0.50 -0.75
CA ILE A 82 -11.74 0.69 0.08
C ILE A 82 -12.91 0.97 1.02
N LYS A 83 -14.15 1.01 0.49
CA LYS A 83 -15.35 1.25 1.31
C LYS A 83 -15.47 0.22 2.42
N TYR A 84 -15.33 -1.07 2.08
CA TYR A 84 -15.38 -2.16 3.05
C TYR A 84 -14.34 -2.00 4.16
N GLY A 85 -13.10 -1.63 3.82
CA GLY A 85 -12.04 -1.40 4.81
C GLY A 85 -12.24 -0.16 5.71
N THR A 86 -13.12 0.77 5.33
CA THR A 86 -13.43 1.97 6.14
C THR A 86 -14.65 1.82 7.04
N THR A 87 -15.51 0.83 6.77
CA THR A 87 -16.78 0.62 7.50
C THR A 87 -16.76 -0.62 8.40
N SER A 88 -15.69 -1.39 8.38
CA SER A 88 -15.54 -2.65 9.13
C SER A 88 -14.87 -2.45 10.48
#